data_AF-A0A3R9NZ88-F1
#
_entry.id   AF-A0A3R9NZ88-F1
#
_cell.length_a   1.000
_cell.length_b   1.000
_cell.length_c   1.000
_cell.angle_alpha   90.00
_cell.angle_beta   90.00
_cell.angle_gamma   90.00
#
_symmetry.space_group_name_H-M   'P 1'
#
loop_
_entity.id
_entity.type
_entity.pdbx_description
1 polymer ?
#
loop_
_entity_poly.entity_id
_entity_poly.type
_entity_poly.pdbx_seq_one_letter_code
_entity_poly.pdbx_strand_id
1 'polypeptide(L)'
;MSKKRLEVPFEGNDQYYEGIRGLMISSICSVFGVILYAGLLGKLTLSNFSLDTMIALLGWAFVCFVIWIVSFKRTNRVLISFSDPTPRPKVAAFFLILLYIVIGTFCALLFDALTMLDNPSTTVDDFWKTFKAFLITAGCMFVFLFAFGNYAVNNVSPLTTSE
;
A
#
# COMPACT_ATOMS: atom_id res chain seq x y z
N MET A 1 -3.47 19.06 -24.36
CA MET A 1 -3.78 19.90 -23.18
C MET A 1 -3.06 19.35 -21.97
N SER A 2 -2.07 20.09 -21.44
CA SER A 2 -1.52 19.81 -20.12
C SER A 2 -2.66 19.97 -19.11
N LYS A 3 -3.19 18.87 -18.55
CA LYS A 3 -4.16 18.93 -17.44
C LYS A 3 -3.47 19.75 -16.35
N LYS A 4 -3.96 20.97 -16.09
CA LYS A 4 -3.53 21.79 -14.96
C LYS A 4 -3.57 20.88 -13.74
N ARG A 5 -2.41 20.68 -13.09
CA ARG A 5 -2.29 19.76 -11.96
C ARG A 5 -3.31 20.18 -10.92
N LEU A 6 -4.16 19.24 -10.52
CA LEU A 6 -5.22 19.48 -9.55
C LEU A 6 -4.56 19.79 -8.20
N GLU A 7 -4.69 21.03 -7.75
CA GLU A 7 -4.19 21.48 -6.45
C GLU A 7 -5.29 21.33 -5.41
N VAL A 8 -5.04 20.51 -4.39
CA VAL A 8 -6.01 20.20 -3.35
C VAL A 8 -5.60 20.95 -2.08
N PRO A 9 -6.44 21.85 -1.55
CA PRO A 9 -6.15 22.55 -0.30
C PRO A 9 -6.06 21.54 0.84
N PHE A 10 -5.13 21.76 1.77
CA PHE A 10 -4.97 20.91 2.94
C PHE A 10 -6.24 20.96 3.81
N GLU A 11 -6.75 22.17 4.04
CA GLU A 11 -7.96 22.42 4.81
C GLU A 11 -9.18 21.71 4.19
N GLY A 12 -9.77 20.78 4.94
CA GLY A 12 -10.91 19.98 4.49
C GLY A 12 -10.56 18.69 3.72
N ASN A 13 -9.27 18.41 3.47
CA ASN A 13 -8.79 17.18 2.83
C ASN A 13 -7.94 16.31 3.75
N ASP A 14 -8.04 16.51 5.06
CA ASP A 14 -7.26 15.80 6.08
C ASP A 14 -7.40 14.28 5.95
N GLN A 15 -8.62 13.79 5.67
CA GLN A 15 -8.89 12.37 5.47
C GLN A 15 -8.07 11.77 4.32
N TYR A 16 -7.82 12.52 3.24
CA TYR A 16 -6.97 12.07 2.14
C TYR A 16 -5.50 12.01 2.56
N TYR A 17 -4.97 13.07 3.18
CA TYR A 17 -3.55 13.14 3.54
C TYR A 17 -3.19 12.24 4.72
N GLU A 18 -3.97 12.29 5.80
CA GLU A 18 -3.78 11.45 6.99
C GLU A 18 -4.06 9.98 6.68
N GLY A 19 -5.11 9.69 5.89
CA GLY A 19 -5.44 8.33 5.46
C GLY A 19 -4.35 7.70 4.62
N ILE A 20 -3.80 8.41 3.61
CA ILE A 20 -2.68 7.89 2.81
C ILE A 20 -1.43 7.69 3.67
N ARG A 21 -1.07 8.68 4.49
CA ARG A 21 0.13 8.60 5.34
C ARG A 21 0.03 7.46 6.35
N GLY A 22 -1.11 7.37 7.03
CA GLY A 22 -1.43 6.33 8.01
C GLY A 22 -1.42 4.93 7.39
N LEU A 23 -1.95 4.79 6.18
CA LEU A 23 -1.91 3.54 5.46
C LEU A 23 -0.48 3.13 5.08
N MET A 24 0.32 4.04 4.51
CA MET A 24 1.68 3.74 4.10
C MET A 24 2.55 3.34 5.31
N ILE A 25 2.50 4.10 6.41
CA ILE A 25 3.28 3.76 7.62
C ILE A 25 2.81 2.45 8.24
N SER A 26 1.50 2.19 8.27
CA SER A 26 0.95 0.91 8.74
C SER A 26 1.47 -0.24 7.90
N SER A 27 1.47 -0.13 6.57
CA SER A 27 1.96 -1.20 5.70
C SER A 27 3.45 -1.47 5.93
N ILE A 28 4.27 -0.43 6.10
CA ILE A 28 5.71 -0.58 6.39
C ILE A 28 5.92 -1.31 7.71
N CYS A 29 5.25 -0.85 8.78
CA CYS A 29 5.35 -1.44 10.11
C CYS A 29 4.85 -2.89 10.13
N SER A 30 3.76 -3.21 9.42
CA SER A 30 3.24 -4.58 9.34
C SER A 30 4.22 -5.53 8.64
N VAL A 31 4.86 -5.11 7.55
CA VAL A 31 5.89 -5.94 6.87
C VAL A 31 7.09 -6.19 7.79
N PHE A 32 7.61 -5.15 8.44
CA PHE A 32 8.71 -5.34 9.40
C PHE A 32 8.31 -6.20 10.59
N GLY A 33 7.06 -6.09 11.06
CA GLY A 33 6.51 -6.94 12.11
C GLY A 33 6.51 -8.42 11.72
N VAL A 34 6.14 -8.76 10.49
CA VAL A 34 6.19 -10.15 9.99
C VAL A 34 7.62 -10.67 9.92
N ILE A 35 8.56 -9.86 9.43
CA ILE A 35 9.99 -10.25 9.36
C ILE A 35 10.54 -10.51 10.77
N LEU A 36 10.25 -9.60 11.71
CA LEU A 36 10.65 -9.76 13.12
C LEU A 36 10.04 -11.04 13.71
N TYR A 37 8.74 -11.26 13.50
CA TYR A 37 8.04 -12.43 14.01
C TYR A 37 8.59 -13.75 13.46
N ALA A 38 8.83 -13.82 12.15
CA ALA A 38 9.46 -14.98 11.52
C ALA A 38 10.89 -15.22 12.02
N GLY A 39 11.64 -14.13 12.28
CA GLY A 39 12.95 -14.21 12.92
C GLY A 39 12.90 -14.78 14.33
N LEU A 40 11.95 -14.34 15.17
CA LEU A 40 11.75 -14.83 16.53
C LEU A 40 11.37 -16.33 16.58
N LEU A 41 10.66 -16.81 15.56
CA LEU A 41 10.34 -18.24 15.41
C LEU A 41 11.49 -19.09 14.86
N GLY A 42 12.66 -18.50 14.59
CA GLY A 42 13.81 -19.20 14.02
C GLY A 42 13.60 -19.65 12.57
N LYS A 43 12.56 -19.14 11.90
CA LYS A 43 12.21 -19.48 10.51
C LYS A 43 13.06 -18.72 9.49
N LEU A 44 13.73 -17.67 9.93
CA LEU A 44 14.64 -16.86 9.14
C LEU A 44 16.08 -17.16 9.58
N THR A 45 16.69 -18.14 8.94
CA THR A 45 18.12 -18.48 9.12
C THR A 45 18.94 -18.02 7.92
N LEU A 46 20.23 -17.71 8.15
CA LEU A 46 21.16 -17.28 7.10
C LEU A 46 21.28 -18.30 5.95
N SER A 47 21.00 -19.58 6.20
CA SER A 47 21.04 -20.66 5.21
C SER A 47 19.82 -20.71 4.28
N ASN A 48 18.64 -20.32 4.77
CA ASN A 48 17.39 -20.30 3.99
C ASN A 48 17.04 -18.89 3.49
N PHE A 49 18.02 -17.98 3.58
CA PHE A 49 17.89 -16.59 3.21
C PHE A 49 17.98 -16.42 1.68
N SER A 50 16.83 -16.45 0.99
CA SER A 50 16.75 -16.10 -0.43
C SER A 50 16.77 -14.58 -0.60
N LEU A 51 17.85 -14.07 -1.17
CA LEU A 51 18.04 -12.64 -1.44
C LEU A 51 16.97 -12.11 -2.42
N ASP A 52 16.60 -12.89 -3.43
CA ASP A 52 15.54 -12.55 -4.39
C ASP A 52 14.17 -12.41 -3.72
N THR A 53 13.86 -13.32 -2.79
CA THR A 53 12.61 -13.25 -2.03
C THR A 53 12.62 -12.00 -1.17
N MET A 54 13.70 -11.70 -0.44
CA MET A 54 13.80 -10.47 0.35
C MET A 54 13.73 -9.19 -0.48
N ILE A 55 14.31 -9.16 -1.67
CA ILE A 55 14.18 -8.01 -2.59
C ILE A 55 12.72 -7.79 -2.98
N ALA A 56 12.01 -8.85 -3.37
CA ALA A 56 10.60 -8.73 -3.74
C ALA A 56 9.74 -8.25 -2.56
N LEU A 57 10.05 -8.70 -1.34
CA LEU A 57 9.30 -8.37 -0.13
C LEU A 57 9.60 -6.97 0.39
N LEU A 58 10.88 -6.57 0.45
CA LEU A 58 11.30 -5.23 0.84
C LEU A 58 10.98 -4.19 -0.23
N GLY A 59 10.85 -4.62 -1.50
CA GLY A 59 10.42 -3.77 -2.60
C GLY A 59 9.06 -3.11 -2.32
N TRP A 60 8.10 -3.84 -1.75
CA TRP A 60 6.80 -3.28 -1.36
C TRP A 60 6.94 -2.23 -0.26
N ALA A 61 7.65 -2.55 0.84
CA ALA A 61 7.89 -1.62 1.94
C ALA A 61 8.62 -0.35 1.44
N PHE A 62 9.55 -0.51 0.52
CA PHE A 62 10.26 0.60 -0.12
C PHE A 62 9.32 1.47 -0.96
N VAL A 63 8.44 0.88 -1.77
CA VAL A 63 7.42 1.64 -2.54
C VAL A 63 6.51 2.42 -1.59
N CYS A 64 6.02 1.80 -0.51
CA CYS A 64 5.24 2.50 0.51
C CYS A 64 6.01 3.65 1.15
N PHE A 65 7.29 3.45 1.44
CA PHE A 65 8.17 4.48 2.03
C PHE A 65 8.38 5.67 1.07
N VAL A 66 8.59 5.40 -0.22
CA VAL A 66 8.70 6.44 -1.23
C VAL A 66 7.41 7.24 -1.34
N ILE A 67 6.25 6.58 -1.40
CA ILE A 67 4.95 7.26 -1.46
C ILE A 67 4.71 8.09 -0.21
N TRP A 68 5.05 7.54 0.97
CA TRP A 68 4.95 8.23 2.24
C TRP A 68 5.78 9.53 2.26
N ILE A 69 7.06 9.49 1.86
CA ILE A 69 7.91 10.69 1.76
C ILE A 69 7.33 11.69 0.75
N VAL A 70 6.90 11.22 -0.41
CA VAL A 70 6.36 12.09 -1.46
C VAL A 70 5.08 12.78 -0.98
N SER A 71 4.29 12.13 -0.12
CA SER A 71 3.08 12.73 0.49
C SER A 71 3.39 13.93 1.40
N PHE A 72 4.59 14.01 1.99
CA PHE A 72 5.03 15.19 2.75
C PHE A 72 5.58 16.28 1.85
N LYS A 73 6.30 15.92 0.78
CA LYS A 73 6.85 16.90 -0.16
C LYS A 73 5.81 17.53 -1.09
N ARG A 74 4.69 16.85 -1.34
CA ARG A 74 3.65 17.28 -2.28
C ARG A 74 2.27 17.34 -1.61
N THR A 75 2.18 18.08 -0.51
CA THR A 75 0.96 18.26 0.29
C THR A 75 -0.21 18.91 -0.44
N ASN A 76 -0.01 19.52 -1.60
CA ASN A 76 -1.09 20.19 -2.34
C ASN A 76 -1.45 19.44 -3.62
N ARG A 77 -0.85 18.27 -3.89
CA ARG A 77 -1.05 17.56 -5.15
C ARG A 77 -1.67 16.21 -4.91
N VAL A 78 -2.63 15.87 -5.77
CA VAL A 78 -3.15 14.51 -5.84
C VAL A 78 -2.00 13.58 -6.23
N LEU A 79 -1.73 12.61 -5.37
CA LEU A 79 -0.71 11.57 -5.57
C LEU A 79 -1.20 10.56 -6.60
N ILE A 80 -2.52 10.30 -6.64
CA ILE A 80 -3.15 9.27 -7.46
C ILE A 80 -4.54 9.74 -7.95
N SER A 81 -4.68 10.04 -9.25
CA SER A 81 -5.97 10.33 -9.91
C SER A 81 -5.85 10.14 -11.43
N PHE A 82 -6.82 9.44 -12.04
CA PHE A 82 -7.00 9.42 -13.50
C PHE A 82 -8.27 10.18 -13.94
N SER A 83 -9.29 10.19 -13.08
CA SER A 83 -10.57 10.90 -13.25
C SER A 83 -10.70 12.05 -12.26
N ASP A 84 -11.65 12.95 -12.52
CA ASP A 84 -11.99 14.03 -11.59
C ASP A 84 -12.45 13.44 -10.24
N PRO A 85 -11.85 13.85 -9.11
CA PRO A 85 -12.17 13.30 -7.81
C PRO A 85 -13.64 13.56 -7.46
N THR A 86 -14.32 12.54 -6.92
CA THR A 86 -15.73 12.67 -6.50
C THR A 86 -15.79 12.59 -4.99
N PRO A 87 -16.16 13.66 -4.27
CA PRO A 87 -16.10 13.69 -2.81
C PRO A 87 -17.16 12.77 -2.20
N ARG A 88 -16.73 11.63 -1.66
CA ARG A 88 -17.60 10.65 -0.99
C ARG A 88 -16.89 10.09 0.25
N PRO A 89 -16.86 10.82 1.38
CA PRO A 89 -16.04 10.47 2.56
C PRO A 89 -16.40 9.13 3.19
N LYS A 90 -17.68 8.73 3.17
CA LYS A 90 -18.13 7.40 3.63
C LYS A 90 -17.60 6.25 2.76
N VAL A 91 -17.55 6.48 1.45
CA VAL A 91 -17.02 5.50 0.48
C VAL A 91 -15.50 5.41 0.61
N ALA A 92 -14.82 6.55 0.80
CA ALA A 92 -13.39 6.58 1.10
C ALA A 92 -13.06 5.81 2.39
N ALA A 93 -13.81 6.02 3.48
CA ALA A 93 -13.60 5.27 4.72
C ALA A 93 -13.77 3.75 4.53
N PHE A 94 -14.75 3.33 3.73
CA PHE A 94 -14.93 1.91 3.39
C PHE A 94 -13.73 1.33 2.63
N PHE A 95 -13.21 2.03 1.62
CA PHE A 95 -11.99 1.60 0.92
C PHE A 95 -10.75 1.59 1.82
N LEU A 96 -10.67 2.51 2.79
CA LEU A 96 -9.60 2.51 3.78
C LEU A 96 -9.63 1.26 4.67
N ILE A 97 -10.82 0.84 5.12
CA ILE A 97 -11.00 -0.41 5.87
C ILE A 97 -10.59 -1.61 5.02
N LEU A 98 -11.04 -1.67 3.75
CA LEU A 98 -10.64 -2.73 2.82
C LEU A 98 -9.12 -2.78 2.63
N LEU A 99 -8.46 -1.62 2.54
CA LEU A 99 -7.01 -1.54 2.43
C LEU A 99 -6.29 -2.13 3.66
N TYR A 100 -6.79 -1.88 4.87
CA TYR A 100 -6.23 -2.49 6.08
C TYR A 100 -6.42 -4.01 6.10
N ILE A 101 -7.56 -4.52 5.65
CA ILE A 101 -7.79 -5.97 5.50
C ILE A 101 -6.78 -6.55 4.50
N VAL A 102 -6.59 -5.88 3.36
CA VAL A 102 -5.63 -6.30 2.33
C VAL A 102 -4.20 -6.30 2.88
N ILE A 103 -3.79 -5.30 3.68
CA ILE A 103 -2.49 -5.30 4.38
C ILE A 103 -2.35 -6.54 5.26
N GLY A 104 -3.38 -6.88 6.05
CA GLY A 104 -3.36 -8.06 6.91
C GLY A 104 -3.17 -9.35 6.10
N THR A 105 -3.95 -9.53 5.04
CA THR A 105 -3.82 -10.71 4.15
C THR A 105 -2.47 -10.77 3.44
N PHE A 106 -1.94 -9.63 3.03
CA PHE A 106 -0.61 -9.51 2.41
C PHE A 106 0.47 -9.96 3.38
N CYS A 107 0.40 -9.51 4.64
CA CYS A 107 1.32 -9.90 5.71
C CYS A 107 1.21 -11.37 6.10
N ALA A 108 0.02 -11.97 6.06
CA ALA A 108 -0.14 -13.40 6.28
C ALA A 108 0.51 -14.23 5.16
N LEU A 109 0.23 -13.89 3.90
CA LEU A 109 0.85 -14.55 2.73
C LEU A 109 2.37 -14.37 2.70
N LEU A 110 2.86 -13.22 3.17
CA LEU A 110 4.28 -12.95 3.38
C LEU A 110 4.90 -13.94 4.39
N PHE A 111 4.25 -14.14 5.52
CA PHE A 111 4.72 -15.07 6.54
C PHE A 111 4.72 -16.53 6.01
N ASP A 112 3.66 -16.93 5.30
CA ASP A 112 3.58 -18.25 4.69
C ASP A 112 4.69 -18.45 3.66
N ALA A 113 4.97 -17.46 2.82
CA ALA A 113 6.08 -17.52 1.87
C ALA A 113 7.45 -17.68 2.55
N LEU A 114 7.68 -16.96 3.66
CA LEU A 114 8.92 -17.06 4.44
C LEU A 114 9.07 -18.43 5.11
N THR A 115 7.98 -19.02 5.59
CA THR A 115 8.01 -20.33 6.26
C THR A 115 8.07 -21.51 5.28
N MET A 116 7.51 -21.35 4.09
CA MET A 116 7.57 -22.35 3.01
C MET A 116 9.00 -22.57 2.49
N LEU A 117 9.88 -21.57 2.55
CA LEU A 117 11.30 -21.68 2.22
C LEU A 117 12.07 -22.66 3.15
N ASP A 118 11.58 -22.86 4.37
CA ASP A 118 12.22 -23.68 5.39
C ASP A 118 11.65 -25.12 5.44
N ASN A 119 10.58 -25.39 4.69
CA ASN A 119 9.87 -26.68 4.77
C ASN A 119 10.25 -27.60 3.59
N PRO A 120 10.91 -28.75 3.83
CA PRO A 120 11.32 -29.69 2.78
C PRO A 120 10.14 -30.40 2.09
N SER A 121 8.91 -30.27 2.63
CA SER A 121 7.70 -30.82 2.01
C SER A 121 6.95 -29.83 1.10
N THR A 122 7.43 -28.59 1.00
CA THR A 122 6.81 -27.59 0.14
C THR A 122 6.95 -27.99 -1.33
N THR A 123 5.84 -28.25 -1.99
CA THR A 123 5.84 -28.49 -3.43
C THR A 123 5.97 -27.16 -4.19
N VAL A 124 6.59 -27.20 -5.38
CA VAL A 124 6.70 -26.03 -6.27
C VAL A 124 5.32 -25.44 -6.58
N ASP A 125 4.29 -26.29 -6.67
CA ASP A 125 2.91 -25.87 -6.92
C ASP A 125 2.31 -25.06 -5.76
N ASP A 126 2.60 -25.44 -4.51
CA ASP A 126 2.07 -24.73 -3.33
C ASP A 126 2.74 -23.37 -3.16
N PHE A 127 4.05 -23.26 -3.44
CA PHE A 127 4.73 -21.97 -3.49
C PHE A 127 4.12 -21.04 -4.55
N TRP A 128 3.87 -21.55 -5.77
CA TRP A 128 3.26 -20.75 -6.84
C TRP A 128 1.82 -20.32 -6.55
N LYS A 129 1.03 -21.13 -5.83
CA LYS A 129 -0.31 -20.71 -5.37
C LYS A 129 -0.23 -19.54 -4.40
N THR A 130 0.64 -19.64 -3.39
CA THR A 130 0.85 -18.58 -2.40
C THR A 130 1.40 -17.31 -3.05
N PHE A 131 2.35 -17.44 -3.98
CA PHE A 131 2.91 -16.31 -4.73
C PHE A 131 1.87 -15.63 -5.65
N LYS A 132 1.00 -16.39 -6.33
CA LYS A 132 -0.12 -15.83 -7.09
C LYS A 132 -1.10 -15.08 -6.19
N ALA A 133 -1.45 -15.64 -5.04
CA ALA A 133 -2.30 -14.98 -4.05
C ALA A 133 -1.67 -13.68 -3.53
N PHE A 134 -0.35 -13.67 -3.32
CA PHE A 134 0.42 -12.49 -2.94
C PHE A 134 0.33 -11.39 -4.01
N LEU A 135 0.54 -11.73 -5.29
CA LEU A 135 0.43 -10.79 -6.40
C LEU A 135 -0.99 -10.23 -6.57
N ILE A 136 -2.02 -11.07 -6.42
CA ILE A 136 -3.42 -10.64 -6.48
C ILE A 136 -3.70 -9.65 -5.34
N THR A 137 -3.26 -9.96 -4.13
CA THR A 137 -3.44 -9.11 -2.95
C THR A 137 -2.73 -7.75 -3.14
N ALA A 138 -1.51 -7.74 -3.67
CA ALA A 138 -0.79 -6.51 -4.02
C ALA A 138 -1.54 -5.68 -5.08
N GLY A 139 -2.10 -6.34 -6.11
CA GLY A 139 -2.93 -5.70 -7.13
C GLY A 139 -4.20 -5.06 -6.54
N CYS A 140 -4.92 -5.77 -5.67
CA CYS A 140 -6.09 -5.25 -4.95
C CYS A 140 -5.74 -4.01 -4.11
N MET A 141 -4.56 -4.01 -3.50
CA MET A 141 -4.02 -2.87 -2.75
C MET A 141 -3.93 -1.61 -3.61
N PHE A 142 -3.38 -1.72 -4.83
CA PHE A 142 -3.30 -0.60 -5.75
C PHE A 142 -4.69 -0.11 -6.20
N VAL A 143 -5.61 -1.03 -6.48
CA VAL A 143 -6.99 -0.69 -6.90
C VAL A 143 -7.73 0.04 -5.79
N PHE A 144 -7.66 -0.45 -4.55
CA PHE A 144 -8.34 0.20 -3.43
C PHE A 144 -7.66 1.50 -3.03
N LEU A 145 -6.33 1.60 -3.12
CA LEU A 145 -5.61 2.84 -2.89
C LEU A 145 -6.01 3.90 -3.92
N PHE A 146 -6.19 3.48 -5.17
CA PHE A 146 -6.70 4.33 -6.24
C PHE A 146 -8.14 4.79 -5.95
N ALA A 147 -9.04 3.87 -5.61
CA ALA A 147 -10.42 4.21 -5.27
C ALA A 147 -10.47 5.18 -4.07
N PHE A 148 -9.69 4.90 -3.02
CA PHE A 148 -9.54 5.77 -1.85
C PHE A 148 -9.10 7.18 -2.25
N GLY A 149 -8.03 7.28 -3.04
CA GLY A 149 -7.49 8.57 -3.50
C GLY A 149 -8.48 9.42 -4.30
N ASN A 150 -9.38 8.80 -5.07
CA ASN A 150 -10.40 9.54 -5.83
C ASN A 150 -11.61 9.96 -4.98
N TYR A 151 -11.97 9.21 -3.95
CA TYR A 151 -13.15 9.49 -3.11
C TYR A 151 -12.85 10.34 -1.87
N ALA A 152 -11.60 10.34 -1.40
CA ALA A 152 -11.18 11.04 -0.20
C ALA A 152 -10.90 12.54 -0.42
N VAL A 153 -10.77 12.98 -1.67
CA VAL A 153 -10.58 14.40 -2.01
C VAL A 153 -11.94 15.11 -1.95
N ASN A 154 -12.06 16.07 -1.04
CA ASN A 154 -13.21 16.95 -0.88
C ASN A 154 -13.16 18.11 -1.89
N ASN A 155 -14.34 18.47 -2.43
CA ASN A 155 -14.62 19.49 -3.45
C ASN A 155 -13.43 20.41 -3.77
N VAL A 156 -12.76 20.13 -4.89
CA VAL A 156 -11.72 21.01 -5.40
C VAL A 156 -12.43 22.02 -6.28
N SER A 157 -12.59 23.26 -5.80
CA SER A 157 -12.87 24.35 -6.74
C SER A 157 -11.68 24.43 -7.69
N PRO A 158 -11.86 24.29 -9.02
CA PRO A 158 -10.79 24.66 -9.93
C PRO A 158 -10.45 26.12 -9.64
N LEU A 159 -9.17 26.43 -9.42
CA LEU A 159 -8.71 27.82 -9.27
C LEU A 159 -9.39 28.65 -10.36
N THR A 160 -10.31 29.52 -9.96
CA THR A 160 -10.73 30.63 -10.81
C THR A 160 -9.44 31.35 -11.16
N THR A 161 -9.13 31.42 -12.45
CA THR A 161 -8.10 32.31 -12.96
C THR A 161 -8.43 33.69 -12.42
N SER A 162 -7.73 34.12 -11.37
CA SER A 162 -7.72 35.51 -10.98
C SER A 162 -7.18 36.27 -12.18
N GLU A 163 -8.03 37.15 -12.71
CA GLU A 163 -7.76 38.05 -13.85
C GLU A 163 -6.44 38.82 -13.70
#